data_AF-A0A7V6WIN8-F1
#
_entry.id   AF-A0A7V6WIN8-F1
#
_cell.length_a   1.000
_cell.length_b   1.000
_cell.length_c   1.000
_cell.angle_alpha   90.00
_cell.angle_beta   90.00
_cell.angle_gamma   90.00
#
_symmetry.space_group_name_H-M   'P 1'
#
loop_
_entity.id
_entity.type
_entity.pdbx_description
1 polymer ?
#
loop_
_entity_poly.entity_id
_entity_poly.type
_entity_poly.pdbx_seq_one_letter_code
_entity_poly.pdbx_strand_id
1 'polypeptide(L)'
;MSQITISFPDGKQQNFDRGLTLLEIAKIVSPRLSKEALAAKWNDTIMDLSFQPQTDGQVEFLTFDHEEGQEVYRHSTAHILAQAVKRLFPATVLGIGPAIADGFYYDFDSQHKFSPEDLEAIETEMRKIISEKHSYQRSELPRN
;
A
#
# COMPACT_ATOMS: atom_id res chain seq x y z
N MET A 1 -23.71 -8.70 19.04
CA MET A 1 -22.58 -8.45 18.13
C MET A 1 -21.50 -7.76 18.95
N SER A 2 -20.25 -8.22 18.89
CA SER A 2 -19.16 -7.57 19.63
C SER A 2 -18.72 -6.32 18.87
N GLN A 3 -18.76 -5.17 19.52
CA GLN A 3 -18.26 -3.91 18.97
C GLN A 3 -16.81 -3.67 19.41
N ILE A 4 -16.14 -2.76 18.71
CA ILE A 4 -14.88 -2.13 19.11
C ILE A 4 -15.05 -0.61 19.08
N THR A 5 -14.39 0.07 20.00
CA THR A 5 -14.34 1.53 20.05
C THR A 5 -13.07 2.02 19.34
N ILE A 6 -13.25 2.87 18.33
CA ILE A 6 -12.16 3.47 17.55
C ILE A 6 -12.10 4.96 17.85
N SER A 7 -10.92 5.43 18.24
CA SER A 7 -10.61 6.85 18.47
C SER A 7 -9.91 7.46 17.25
N PHE A 8 -10.30 8.68 16.89
CA PHE A 8 -9.75 9.44 15.77
C PHE A 8 -8.87 10.61 16.26
N PRO A 9 -8.00 11.19 15.40
CA PRO A 9 -7.08 12.25 15.80
C PRO A 9 -7.78 13.54 16.27
N ASP A 10 -9.03 13.76 15.85
CA ASP A 10 -9.85 14.90 16.28
C ASP A 10 -10.51 14.68 17.67
N GLY A 11 -10.17 13.58 18.34
CA GLY A 11 -10.71 13.20 19.64
C GLY A 11 -12.09 12.55 19.57
N LYS A 12 -12.71 12.41 18.39
CA LYS A 12 -13.96 11.66 18.26
C LYS A 12 -13.72 10.19 18.53
N GLN A 13 -14.72 9.55 19.12
CA GLN A 13 -14.77 8.10 19.30
C GLN A 13 -16.04 7.58 18.67
N GLN A 14 -15.95 6.44 17.99
CA GLN A 14 -17.09 5.79 17.38
C GLN A 14 -16.98 4.27 17.53
N ASN A 15 -18.13 3.62 17.72
CA ASN A 15 -18.22 2.18 17.81
C ASN A 15 -18.46 1.58 16.43
N PHE A 16 -17.74 0.51 16.14
CA PHE A 16 -17.85 -0.26 14.91
C PHE A 16 -18.05 -1.73 15.24
N ASP A 17 -18.75 -2.46 14.36
CA ASP A 17 -18.84 -3.91 14.48
C ASP A 17 -17.46 -4.54 14.23
N ARG A 18 -17.13 -5.59 14.99
CA ARG A 18 -15.89 -6.35 14.75
C ARG A 18 -15.91 -7.01 13.37
N GLY A 19 -14.72 -7.12 12.78
CA GLY A 19 -14.50 -7.76 11.48
C GLY A 19 -14.49 -6.79 10.30
N LEU A 20 -14.81 -5.51 10.52
CA LEU A 20 -14.61 -4.48 9.50
C LEU A 20 -13.12 -4.21 9.28
N THR A 21 -12.75 -4.07 8.03
CA THR A 21 -11.43 -3.60 7.60
C THR A 21 -11.29 -2.10 7.85
N LEU A 22 -10.04 -1.61 7.95
CA LEU A 22 -9.77 -0.18 8.01
C LEU A 22 -10.33 0.56 6.78
N LEU A 23 -10.36 -0.05 5.59
CA LEU A 23 -11.00 0.51 4.40
C LEU A 23 -12.51 0.71 4.58
N GLU A 24 -13.21 -0.27 5.14
CA GLU A 24 -14.66 -0.19 5.38
C GLU A 24 -14.97 0.86 6.45
N ILE A 25 -14.16 0.92 7.50
CA ILE A 25 -14.25 1.97 8.53
C ILE A 25 -14.05 3.35 7.89
N ALA A 26 -13.00 3.53 7.06
CA ALA A 26 -12.76 4.78 6.33
C ALA A 26 -13.98 5.20 5.50
N LYS A 27 -14.62 4.24 4.83
CA LYS A 27 -15.79 4.47 3.97
C LYS A 27 -17.03 4.89 4.77
N ILE A 28 -17.23 4.33 5.96
CA ILE A 28 -18.31 4.71 6.88
C ILE A 28 -18.08 6.14 7.40
N VAL A 29 -16.83 6.47 7.75
CA VAL A 29 -16.46 7.82 8.21
C VAL A 29 -16.64 8.85 7.11
N SER A 30 -16.12 8.57 5.91
CA SER A 30 -16.28 9.42 4.74
C SER A 30 -15.99 8.66 3.44
N PRO A 31 -16.92 8.63 2.47
CA PRO A 31 -16.65 8.06 1.15
C PRO A 31 -15.45 8.68 0.45
N ARG A 32 -15.14 9.96 0.72
CA ARG A 32 -13.95 10.63 0.19
C ARG A 32 -12.68 10.06 0.82
N LEU A 33 -12.66 9.90 2.15
CA LEU A 33 -11.52 9.35 2.87
C LEU A 33 -11.16 7.95 2.37
N SER A 34 -12.16 7.10 2.12
CA SER A 34 -11.91 5.74 1.59
C SER A 34 -11.26 5.71 0.20
N LYS A 35 -11.32 6.81 -0.56
CA LYS A 35 -10.66 6.94 -1.86
C LYS A 35 -9.26 7.54 -1.78
N GLU A 36 -9.00 8.35 -0.75
CA GLU A 36 -7.73 9.08 -0.57
C GLU A 36 -6.76 8.35 0.37
N ALA A 37 -7.27 7.50 1.27
CA ALA A 37 -6.45 6.72 2.19
C ALA A 37 -5.57 5.73 1.44
N LEU A 38 -4.29 5.69 1.83
CA LEU A 38 -3.26 4.79 1.30
C LEU A 38 -2.92 3.69 2.30
N ALA A 39 -2.88 4.05 3.58
CA ALA A 39 -2.67 3.17 4.73
C ALA A 39 -3.37 3.77 5.95
N ALA A 40 -3.22 3.13 7.10
CA ALA A 40 -3.68 3.69 8.37
C ALA A 40 -2.72 3.31 9.49
N LYS A 41 -2.50 4.25 10.40
CA LYS A 41 -1.76 4.03 11.64
C LYS A 41 -2.74 3.53 12.70
N TRP A 42 -2.60 2.29 13.10
CA TRP A 42 -3.37 1.65 14.16
C TRP A 42 -2.50 1.50 15.40
N ASN A 43 -2.84 2.21 16.48
CA ASN A 43 -2.03 2.25 17.72
C ASN A 43 -0.53 2.48 17.41
N ASP A 44 -0.23 3.56 16.70
CA ASP A 44 1.12 3.95 16.25
C ASP A 44 1.82 3.04 15.24
N THR A 45 1.19 1.95 14.81
CA THR A 45 1.75 1.02 13.82
C THR A 45 1.07 1.19 12.47
N ILE A 46 1.84 1.36 11.39
CA ILE A 46 1.30 1.44 10.03
C ILE A 46 0.77 0.06 9.62
N MET A 47 -0.52 0.02 9.28
CA MET A 47 -1.23 -1.14 8.78
C MET A 47 -1.80 -0.85 7.38
N ASP A 48 -1.89 -1.88 6.56
CA ASP A 48 -2.60 -1.80 5.30
C ASP A 48 -4.13 -1.69 5.53
N LEU A 49 -4.85 -1.20 4.53
CA LEU A 49 -6.29 -0.93 4.68
C LEU A 49 -7.16 -2.20 4.75
N SER A 50 -6.62 -3.38 4.46
CA SER A 50 -7.31 -4.66 4.63
C SER A 50 -7.21 -5.21 6.07
N PHE A 51 -6.39 -4.58 6.92
CA PHE A 51 -6.30 -4.93 8.34
C PHE A 51 -7.66 -4.83 9.03
N GLN A 52 -7.97 -5.83 9.86
CA GLN A 52 -9.21 -5.92 10.64
C GLN A 52 -8.88 -5.79 12.14
N PRO A 53 -9.13 -4.62 12.75
CA PRO A 53 -8.92 -4.44 14.17
C PRO A 53 -9.74 -5.42 15.01
N GLN A 54 -9.10 -6.05 16.00
CA GLN A 54 -9.72 -7.03 16.89
C GLN A 54 -10.08 -6.46 18.26
N THR A 55 -9.48 -5.32 18.61
CA THR A 55 -9.62 -4.64 19.90
C THR A 55 -9.90 -3.15 19.68
N ASP A 56 -10.24 -2.46 20.75
CA ASP A 56 -10.31 -1.00 20.76
C ASP A 56 -8.93 -0.41 20.44
N GLY A 57 -8.92 0.81 19.90
CA GLY A 57 -7.68 1.48 19.54
C GLY A 57 -7.87 2.84 18.90
N GLN A 58 -6.75 3.42 18.52
CA GLN A 58 -6.67 4.67 17.80
C GLN A 58 -6.34 4.41 16.33
N VAL A 59 -7.04 5.09 15.43
CA VAL A 59 -6.76 5.07 14.00
C VAL A 59 -6.44 6.49 13.50
N GLU A 60 -5.42 6.58 12.68
CA GLU A 60 -5.14 7.74 11.84
C GLU A 60 -5.02 7.27 10.38
N PHE A 61 -5.88 7.80 9.50
CA PHE A 61 -5.85 7.44 8.09
C PHE A 61 -4.80 8.26 7.36
N LEU A 62 -3.86 7.59 6.72
CA LEU A 62 -2.74 8.21 6.02
C LEU A 62 -3.10 8.42 4.56
N THR A 63 -3.20 9.68 4.16
CA THR A 63 -3.32 10.12 2.76
C THR A 63 -1.95 10.52 2.21
N PHE A 64 -1.88 10.91 0.93
CA PHE A 64 -0.64 11.41 0.33
C PHE A 64 -0.10 12.71 0.96
N ASP A 65 -0.91 13.40 1.76
CA ASP A 65 -0.49 14.60 2.48
C ASP A 65 0.40 14.28 3.70
N HIS A 66 0.49 13.01 4.09
CA HIS A 66 1.29 12.52 5.22
C HIS A 66 2.59 11.91 4.71
N GLU A 67 3.69 12.12 5.44
CA GLU A 67 5.01 11.57 5.07
C GLU A 67 4.96 10.03 5.01
N GLU A 68 4.38 9.38 6.01
CA GLU A 68 4.21 7.92 6.03
C GLU A 68 3.28 7.44 4.89
N GLY A 69 2.31 8.26 4.49
CA GLY A 69 1.45 7.98 3.33
C GLY A 69 2.21 8.03 2.01
N GLN A 70 3.11 9.00 1.84
CA GLN A 70 3.99 9.10 0.67
C GLN A 70 4.97 7.92 0.62
N GLU A 71 5.49 7.48 1.76
CA GLU A 71 6.37 6.32 1.85
C GLU A 71 5.64 5.05 1.35
N VAL A 72 4.43 4.78 1.86
CA VAL A 72 3.60 3.64 1.41
C VAL A 72 3.29 3.71 -0.09
N TYR A 73 2.95 4.89 -0.59
CA TYR A 73 2.69 5.11 -2.02
C TYR A 73 3.90 4.78 -2.88
N ARG A 74 5.08 5.29 -2.52
CA ARG A 74 6.33 5.07 -3.26
C ARG A 74 6.75 3.62 -3.20
N HIS A 75 6.64 2.96 -2.04
CA HIS A 75 6.95 1.55 -1.89
C HIS A 75 6.03 0.68 -2.77
N SER A 76 4.73 0.98 -2.78
CA SER A 76 3.77 0.30 -3.67
C SER A 76 4.12 0.52 -5.14
N THR A 77 4.61 1.71 -5.50
CA THR A 77 5.04 2.00 -6.87
C THR A 77 6.30 1.22 -7.25
N ALA A 78 7.22 0.98 -6.32
CA ALA A 78 8.37 0.10 -6.52
C ALA A 78 7.94 -1.34 -6.85
N HIS A 79 6.89 -1.85 -6.22
CA HIS A 79 6.31 -3.17 -6.58
C HIS A 79 5.72 -3.19 -7.99
N ILE A 80 5.06 -2.11 -8.43
CA ILE A 80 4.54 -1.99 -9.79
C ILE A 80 5.69 -1.98 -10.82
N LEU A 81 6.78 -1.27 -10.52
CA LEU A 81 8.01 -1.29 -11.32
C LEU A 81 8.56 -2.72 -11.44
N ALA A 82 8.72 -3.42 -10.32
CA ALA A 82 9.21 -4.80 -10.32
C ALA A 82 8.30 -5.73 -11.15
N GLN A 83 6.98 -5.58 -11.03
CA GLN A 83 6.03 -6.36 -11.83
C GLN A 83 6.15 -6.04 -13.32
N ALA A 84 6.29 -4.77 -13.70
CA ALA A 84 6.49 -4.37 -15.10
C ALA A 84 7.78 -4.97 -15.68
N VAL A 85 8.88 -4.90 -14.93
CA VAL A 85 10.15 -5.53 -15.32
C VAL A 85 10.00 -7.04 -15.46
N LYS A 86 9.28 -7.72 -14.55
CA LYS A 86 9.03 -9.17 -14.68
C LYS A 86 8.19 -9.53 -15.91
N ARG A 87 7.28 -8.66 -16.37
CA ARG A 87 6.49 -8.91 -17.58
C ARG A 87 7.32 -8.76 -18.85
N LEU A 88 8.13 -7.71 -18.92
CA LEU A 88 8.96 -7.41 -20.10
C LEU A 88 10.23 -8.27 -20.16
N PHE A 89 10.82 -8.57 -18.99
CA PHE A 89 12.07 -9.31 -18.84
C PHE A 89 11.88 -10.47 -17.84
N PRO A 90 11.21 -11.58 -18.24
CA PRO A 90 10.79 -12.64 -17.31
C PRO A 90 11.93 -13.34 -16.57
N ALA A 91 13.14 -13.36 -17.14
CA ALA A 91 14.32 -13.97 -16.53
C ALA A 91 14.95 -13.10 -15.42
N THR A 92 14.56 -11.83 -15.28
CA THR A 92 15.10 -10.93 -14.25
C THR A 92 14.75 -11.43 -12.85
N VAL A 93 15.75 -11.45 -11.98
CA VAL A 93 15.63 -11.74 -10.54
C VAL A 93 15.47 -10.41 -9.80
N LEU A 94 14.50 -10.37 -8.88
CA LEU A 94 14.18 -9.18 -8.08
C LEU A 94 15.09 -9.14 -6.84
N GLY A 95 15.74 -8.00 -6.62
CA GLY A 95 16.51 -7.69 -5.42
C GLY A 95 15.69 -6.90 -4.39
N ILE A 96 16.22 -5.75 -3.99
CA ILE A 96 15.62 -4.86 -2.98
C ILE A 96 15.04 -3.63 -3.70
N GLY A 97 13.85 -3.19 -3.30
CA GLY A 97 13.26 -1.96 -3.82
C GLY A 97 12.55 -1.13 -2.76
N PRO A 98 13.29 -0.30 -1.99
CA PRO A 98 12.71 0.52 -0.93
C PRO A 98 12.12 1.82 -1.49
N ALA A 99 11.21 2.41 -0.73
CA ALA A 99 10.89 3.83 -0.86
C ALA A 99 12.06 4.69 -0.34
N ILE A 100 12.20 5.89 -0.89
CA ILE A 100 13.16 6.92 -0.45
C ILE A 100 12.44 8.28 -0.35
N ALA A 101 13.15 9.27 0.21
CA ALA A 101 12.61 10.59 0.52
C ALA A 101 11.93 11.33 -0.65
N ASP A 102 12.36 11.08 -1.89
CA ASP A 102 11.81 11.72 -3.09
C ASP A 102 11.41 10.72 -4.20
N GLY A 103 11.27 9.43 -3.87
CA GLY A 103 10.97 8.41 -4.87
C GLY A 103 11.14 6.99 -4.38
N PHE A 104 11.62 6.11 -5.25
CA PHE A 104 11.94 4.72 -4.95
C PHE A 104 12.99 4.24 -5.96
N TYR A 105 13.64 3.12 -5.67
CA TYR A 105 14.47 2.40 -6.64
C TYR A 105 14.21 0.90 -6.54
N TYR A 106 14.77 0.13 -7.46
CA TYR A 106 14.73 -1.33 -7.41
C TYR A 106 16.01 -1.93 -8.00
N ASP A 107 16.63 -2.85 -7.27
CA ASP A 107 17.78 -3.61 -7.74
C ASP A 107 17.32 -4.84 -8.55
N PHE A 108 17.90 -5.01 -9.74
CA PHE A 108 17.59 -6.12 -10.64
C PHE A 108 18.86 -6.89 -10.99
N ASP A 109 18.81 -8.22 -10.85
CA ASP A 109 19.80 -9.12 -11.45
C ASP A 109 19.22 -9.64 -12.77
N SER A 110 19.79 -9.19 -13.88
CA SER A 110 19.31 -9.50 -15.22
C SER A 110 20.47 -9.66 -16.19
N GLN A 111 20.29 -10.54 -17.18
CA GLN A 111 21.19 -10.62 -18.34
C GLN A 111 20.99 -9.44 -19.29
N HIS A 112 19.81 -8.82 -19.27
CA HIS A 112 19.50 -7.64 -20.06
C HIS A 112 20.17 -6.41 -19.46
N LYS A 113 20.78 -5.58 -20.30
CA LYS A 113 21.34 -4.30 -19.89
C LYS A 113 20.33 -3.21 -20.20
N PHE A 114 19.74 -2.64 -19.17
CA PHE A 114 18.76 -1.58 -19.31
C PHE A 114 19.33 -0.34 -20.00
N SER A 115 18.59 0.19 -20.96
CA SER A 115 18.84 1.46 -21.63
C SER A 115 17.73 2.49 -21.31
N PRO A 116 17.90 3.78 -21.66
CA PRO A 116 16.85 4.78 -21.50
C PRO A 116 15.54 4.42 -22.22
N GLU A 117 15.61 3.75 -23.38
CA GLU A 117 14.44 3.30 -24.13
C GLU A 117 13.64 2.22 -23.38
N ASP A 118 14.32 1.38 -22.60
CA ASP A 118 13.64 0.41 -21.74
C ASP A 118 12.83 1.10 -20.65
N LEU A 119 13.25 2.27 -20.16
CA LEU A 119 12.51 3.02 -19.15
C LEU A 119 11.15 3.46 -19.68
N GLU A 120 11.06 3.93 -20.92
CA GLU A 120 9.79 4.31 -21.55
C GLU A 120 8.86 3.09 -21.71
N ALA A 121 9.41 1.94 -22.10
CA ALA A 121 8.66 0.69 -22.21
C ALA A 121 8.17 0.20 -20.84
N ILE A 122 9.02 0.27 -19.82
CA ILE A 122 8.70 -0.10 -18.44
C ILE A 122 7.60 0.82 -17.89
N GLU A 123 7.72 2.14 -18.03
CA GLU A 123 6.67 3.08 -17.59
C GLU A 123 5.33 2.82 -18.28
N THR A 124 5.36 2.49 -19.58
CA THR A 124 4.15 2.13 -20.32
C THR A 124 3.51 0.87 -19.75
N GLU A 125 4.29 -0.17 -19.45
CA GLU A 125 3.77 -1.40 -18.83
C GLU A 125 3.31 -1.16 -17.38
N MET A 126 3.96 -0.27 -16.61
CA MET A 126 3.49 0.14 -15.28
C MET A 126 2.10 0.79 -15.36
N ARG A 127 1.88 1.72 -16.30
CA ARG A 127 0.56 2.36 -16.52
C ARG A 127 -0.50 1.33 -16.89
N LYS A 128 -0.13 0.33 -17.69
CA LYS A 128 -1.02 -0.77 -18.03
C LYS A 128 -1.39 -1.62 -16.81
N ILE A 129 -0.42 -2.01 -15.99
CA ILE A 129 -0.65 -2.72 -14.71
C ILE A 129 -1.61 -1.91 -13.81
N ILE A 130 -1.41 -0.60 -13.69
CA ILE A 130 -2.30 0.27 -12.91
C ILE A 130 -3.73 0.24 -13.45
N SER A 131 -3.90 0.26 -14.79
CA SER A 131 -5.21 0.22 -15.44
C SER A 131 -5.97 -1.08 -15.22
N GLU A 132 -5.27 -2.18 -14.92
CA GLU A 132 -5.85 -3.50 -14.64
C GLU A 132 -6.52 -3.55 -13.26
N LYS A 133 -6.23 -2.60 -12.35
CA LYS A 133 -6.88 -2.46 -11.03
C LYS A 133 -6.83 -3.74 -10.19
N HIS A 134 -5.69 -4.42 -10.17
CA HIS A 134 -5.47 -5.56 -9.27
C HIS A 134 -5.63 -5.13 -7.81
N SER A 135 -6.18 -6.02 -6.98
CA SER A 135 -6.17 -5.84 -5.53
C SER A 135 -4.87 -6.36 -4.92
N TYR A 136 -4.36 -5.65 -3.93
CA TYR A 136 -3.30 -6.17 -3.08
C TYR A 136 -3.88 -7.22 -2.12
N GLN A 137 -3.15 -8.32 -1.95
CA GLN A 137 -3.48 -9.37 -0.98
C GLN A 137 -2.28 -9.58 -0.06
N ARG A 138 -2.48 -9.37 1.24
CA ARG A 138 -1.49 -9.65 2.27
C ARG A 138 -1.81 -11.00 2.90
N SER A 139 -0.80 -11.84 3.07
CA SER A 139 -0.88 -13.07 3.84
C SER A 139 0.27 -13.13 4.84
N GLU A 140 -0.02 -13.65 6.02
CA GLU A 140 0.99 -13.93 7.04
C GLU A 140 1.39 -15.39 6.91
N LEU A 141 2.67 -15.61 6.60
CA LEU A 141 3.24 -16.94 6.44
C LEU A 141 4.22 -17.21 7.59
N PRO A 142 4.29 -18.45 8.10
CA PRO A 142 5.38 -18.87 8.96
C PRO A 142 6.71 -18.62 8.26
N ARG A 143 7.75 -18.31 9.03
CA ARG A 143 9.10 -18.13 8.49
C ARG A 143 9.71 -19.42 7.91
N ASN A 144 9.16 -20.57 8.28
CA ASN A 144 9.72 -21.90 8.02
C ASN A 144 8.92 -22.66 6.98
#